data_AF-A0A651FQW3-F1
#
_entry.id   AF-A0A651FQW3-F1
#
_cell.length_a   1.000
_cell.length_b   1.000
_cell.length_c   1.000
_cell.angle_alpha   90.00
_cell.angle_beta   90.00
_cell.angle_gamma   90.00
#
_symmetry.space_group_name_H-M   'P 1'
#
loop_
_entity.id
_entity.type
_entity.pdbx_description
1 polymer ?
#
loop_
_entity_poly.entity_id
_entity_poly.type
_entity_poly.pdbx_seq_one_letter_code
_entity_poly.pdbx_strand_id
1 'polypeptide(L)'
;MIGRMDASTVIPALWRAHDKELRHLPLRGKAEQVNRLINQFPYISDNRNYGLSDYWAAPHEFLKNGGDCEDFAIAKYGWLRHLDVAENHLRLAIVDDLQRDRKHAVLLLQDSGI
;
A
#
# COMPACT_ATOMS: atom_id res chain seq x y z
N MET A 1 -31.17 8.25 -12.22
CA MET A 1 -30.06 9.24 -12.22
C MET A 1 -29.02 8.76 -11.23
N ILE A 2 -28.02 8.00 -11.70
CA ILE A 2 -26.91 7.56 -10.85
C ILE A 2 -25.86 8.67 -10.93
N GLY A 3 -25.69 9.43 -9.84
CA GLY A 3 -24.72 10.51 -9.77
C GLY A 3 -23.31 9.95 -9.99
N ARG A 4 -22.57 10.56 -10.92
CA ARG A 4 -21.13 10.32 -11.06
C ARG A 4 -20.48 10.63 -9.72
N MET A 5 -19.96 9.61 -9.04
CA MET A 5 -19.06 9.82 -7.92
C MET A 5 -17.87 10.65 -8.41
N ASP A 6 -17.65 11.78 -7.76
CA ASP A 6 -16.48 12.61 -7.96
C ASP A 6 -15.22 11.81 -7.60
N ALA A 7 -14.27 11.71 -8.54
CA ALA A 7 -12.99 11.03 -8.34
C ALA A 7 -12.18 11.59 -7.15
N SER A 8 -12.46 12.82 -6.72
CA SER A 8 -11.86 13.45 -5.54
C SER A 8 -12.26 12.77 -4.22
N THR A 9 -13.35 12.00 -4.19
CA THR A 9 -13.81 11.27 -2.99
C THR A 9 -13.16 9.88 -2.86
N VAL A 10 -12.57 9.33 -3.93
CA VAL A 10 -12.02 7.96 -3.95
C VAL A 10 -10.52 7.91 -3.64
N ILE A 11 -9.78 8.97 -3.98
CA ILE A 11 -8.34 9.01 -3.75
C ILE A 11 -8.08 9.47 -2.30
N PRO A 12 -7.21 8.81 -1.52
CA PRO A 12 -6.86 9.28 -0.20
C PRO A 12 -6.16 10.66 -0.21
N ALA A 13 -6.42 11.48 0.82
CA ALA A 13 -5.82 12.81 0.93
C ALA A 13 -4.28 12.79 0.96
N LEU A 14 -3.70 11.78 1.61
CA LEU A 14 -2.25 11.54 1.62
C LEU A 14 -1.70 11.39 0.20
N TRP A 15 -2.39 10.64 -0.66
CA TRP A 15 -1.93 10.40 -2.03
C TRP A 15 -1.95 11.70 -2.84
N ARG A 16 -3.06 12.46 -2.76
CA ARG A 16 -3.16 13.76 -3.43
C ARG A 16 -2.08 14.75 -3.00
N ALA A 17 -1.71 14.75 -1.73
CA ALA A 17 -0.72 15.68 -1.19
C ALA A 17 0.68 15.50 -1.81
N HIS A 18 1.03 14.27 -2.21
CA HIS A 18 2.34 13.94 -2.78
C HIS A 18 2.31 13.61 -4.28
N ASP A 19 1.13 13.55 -4.90
CA ASP A 19 0.93 13.04 -6.26
C ASP A 19 1.84 13.74 -7.30
N LYS A 20 1.89 15.07 -7.29
CA LYS A 20 2.73 15.85 -8.21
C LYS A 20 4.22 15.51 -8.07
N GLU A 21 4.74 15.50 -6.84
CA GLU A 21 6.15 15.22 -6.57
C GLU A 21 6.50 13.79 -6.99
N LEU A 22 5.71 12.81 -6.56
CA LEU A 22 6.01 11.41 -6.79
C LEU A 22 5.89 11.01 -8.27
N ARG A 23 4.96 11.60 -9.03
CA ARG A 23 4.82 11.31 -10.46
C ARG A 23 6.09 11.60 -11.27
N HIS A 24 6.90 12.58 -10.85
CA HIS A 24 8.15 12.95 -11.52
C HIS A 24 9.35 12.07 -11.13
N LEU A 25 9.22 11.21 -10.11
CA LEU A 25 10.30 10.33 -9.69
C LEU A 25 10.43 9.11 -10.62
N PRO A 26 11.64 8.57 -10.79
CA PRO A 26 11.83 7.26 -11.40
C PRO A 26 11.13 6.17 -10.58
N LEU A 27 10.88 4.99 -11.18
CA LEU A 27 10.15 3.87 -10.56
C LEU A 27 10.63 3.56 -9.13
N ARG A 28 11.94 3.39 -8.96
CA ARG A 28 12.54 3.14 -7.64
C ARG A 28 12.30 4.28 -6.67
N GLY A 29 12.42 5.53 -7.11
CA GLY A 29 12.16 6.72 -6.29
C GLY A 29 10.71 6.80 -5.81
N LYS A 30 9.74 6.48 -6.68
CA LYS A 30 8.32 6.34 -6.32
C LYS A 30 8.15 5.29 -5.21
N ALA A 31 8.68 4.09 -5.42
CA ALA A 31 8.54 2.98 -4.49
C ALA A 31 9.18 3.27 -3.12
N GLU A 32 10.37 3.87 -3.11
CA GLU A 32 11.06 4.25 -1.88
C GLU A 32 10.28 5.30 -1.08
N GLN A 33 9.75 6.34 -1.73
CA GLN A 33 8.94 7.36 -1.05
C GLN A 33 7.61 6.80 -0.55
N VAL A 34 6.90 6.02 -1.37
CA VAL A 34 5.65 5.37 -0.95
C VAL A 34 5.89 4.45 0.24
N ASN A 35 6.96 3.64 0.21
CA ASN A 35 7.33 2.78 1.32
C ASN A 35 7.63 3.59 2.59
N ARG A 36 8.38 4.70 2.48
CA ARG A 36 8.66 5.59 3.63
C ARG A 36 7.38 6.18 4.22
N LEU A 37 6.48 6.71 3.40
CA LEU A 37 5.25 7.36 3.86
C LEU A 37 4.27 6.37 4.49
N ILE A 38 4.08 5.20 3.87
CA ILE A 38 3.21 4.15 4.42
C ILE A 38 3.80 3.55 5.71
N ASN A 39 5.12 3.43 5.83
CA ASN A 39 5.77 2.91 7.04
C ASN A 39 5.69 3.84 8.27
N GLN A 40 5.10 5.03 8.15
CA GLN A 40 4.82 5.91 9.30
C GLN A 40 3.52 5.54 10.03
N PHE A 41 2.66 4.73 9.42
CA PHE A 41 1.42 4.27 10.04
C PHE A 41 1.71 3.23 11.13
N PRO A 42 0.83 3.10 12.14
CA PRO A 42 1.02 2.14 13.20
C PRO A 42 0.81 0.70 12.71
N TYR A 43 1.64 -0.23 13.19
CA TYR A 43 1.41 -1.66 13.02
C TYR A 43 0.41 -2.15 14.07
N ILE A 44 -0.75 -2.62 13.63
CA ILE A 44 -1.86 -3.08 14.46
C ILE A 44 -2.43 -4.36 13.87
N SER A 45 -2.53 -5.42 14.68
CA SER A 45 -3.09 -6.69 14.22
C SER A 45 -4.59 -6.61 13.95
N ASP A 46 -5.08 -7.47 13.06
CA ASP A 46 -6.51 -7.54 12.70
C ASP A 46 -7.42 -7.80 13.88
N ASN A 47 -6.98 -8.62 14.83
CA ASN A 47 -7.79 -8.87 16.01
C ASN A 47 -8.02 -7.57 16.82
N ARG A 48 -7.04 -6.66 16.84
CA ARG A 48 -7.17 -5.37 17.52
C ARG A 48 -7.96 -4.36 16.69
N ASN A 49 -7.80 -4.34 15.37
CA ASN A 49 -8.50 -3.41 14.49
C ASN A 49 -9.95 -3.80 14.22
N TYR A 50 -10.20 -5.07 13.93
CA TYR A 50 -11.44 -5.58 13.34
C TYR A 50 -12.07 -6.73 14.15
N GLY A 51 -11.38 -7.27 15.15
CA GLY A 51 -11.84 -8.43 15.92
C GLY A 51 -11.79 -9.75 15.14
N LEU A 52 -11.09 -9.76 14.00
CA LEU A 52 -10.97 -10.91 13.10
C LEU A 52 -9.57 -11.54 13.23
N SER A 53 -9.44 -12.79 12.80
CA SER A 53 -8.15 -13.49 12.79
C SER A 53 -7.25 -13.06 11.63
N ASP A 54 -7.86 -12.62 10.52
CA ASP A 54 -7.22 -12.24 9.26
C ASP A 54 -8.23 -11.38 8.46
N TYR A 55 -7.89 -10.14 8.14
CA TYR A 55 -8.71 -9.18 7.39
C TYR A 55 -7.85 -8.26 6.53
N TRP A 56 -8.02 -8.35 5.21
CA TRP A 56 -7.21 -7.59 4.27
C TRP A 56 -7.85 -6.23 4.01
N ALA A 57 -7.35 -5.20 4.69
CA ALA A 57 -7.88 -3.85 4.63
C ALA A 57 -7.65 -3.19 3.27
N ALA A 58 -8.69 -2.52 2.76
CA ALA A 58 -8.52 -1.65 1.60
C ALA A 58 -7.64 -0.43 1.97
N PRO A 59 -6.96 0.21 1.00
CA PRO A 59 -6.04 1.31 1.31
C PRO A 59 -6.66 2.46 2.12
N HIS A 60 -7.95 2.75 1.93
CA HIS A 60 -8.63 3.81 2.68
C HIS A 60 -8.91 3.42 4.14
N GLU A 61 -9.11 2.14 4.44
CA GLU A 61 -9.25 1.62 5.80
C GLU A 61 -7.89 1.65 6.52
N PHE A 62 -6.84 1.17 5.85
CA PHE A 62 -5.47 1.24 6.35
C PHE A 62 -5.05 2.68 6.71
N LEU A 63 -5.34 3.65 5.85
CA LEU A 63 -4.97 5.05 6.11
C LEU A 63 -5.73 5.69 7.28
N LYS A 64 -6.79 5.05 7.78
CA LYS A 64 -7.51 5.48 8.97
C LYS A 64 -7.01 4.75 10.22
N ASN A 65 -6.72 3.45 10.10
CA ASN A 65 -6.54 2.58 11.26
C ASN A 65 -5.09 2.08 11.45
N GLY A 66 -4.23 2.22 10.44
CA GLY A 66 -3.06 1.35 10.31
C GLY A 66 -3.49 -0.07 9.93
N GLY A 67 -2.62 -1.04 10.19
CA GLY A 67 -2.85 -2.44 9.84
C GLY A 67 -1.65 -3.32 10.12
N ASP A 68 -1.61 -4.52 9.58
CA ASP A 68 -0.46 -5.40 9.68
C ASP A 68 0.13 -5.68 8.28
N CYS A 69 0.88 -6.77 8.11
CA CYS A 69 1.84 -6.83 7.01
C CYS A 69 1.22 -6.75 5.61
N GLU A 70 0.07 -7.38 5.43
CA GLU A 70 -0.70 -7.42 4.19
C GLU A 70 -1.29 -6.05 3.90
N ASP A 71 -1.82 -5.36 4.90
CA ASP A 71 -2.43 -4.05 4.75
C ASP A 71 -1.40 -3.02 4.30
N PHE A 72 -0.20 -3.06 4.90
CA PHE A 72 0.92 -2.22 4.46
C PHE A 72 1.30 -2.51 3.01
N ALA A 73 1.32 -3.78 2.60
CA ALA A 73 1.66 -4.18 1.23
C ALA A 73 0.58 -3.74 0.22
N ILE A 74 -0.70 -3.92 0.56
CA ILE A 74 -1.87 -3.51 -0.24
C ILE A 74 -1.92 -1.99 -0.38
N ALA A 75 -1.70 -1.23 0.70
CA ALA A 75 -1.68 0.22 0.66
C ALA A 75 -0.56 0.76 -0.25
N LYS A 76 0.65 0.18 -0.18
CA LYS A 76 1.76 0.51 -1.08
C LYS A 76 1.44 0.14 -2.53
N TYR A 77 0.88 -1.04 -2.76
CA TYR A 77 0.48 -1.50 -4.09
C TYR A 77 -0.54 -0.53 -4.71
N GLY A 78 -1.62 -0.21 -3.98
CA GLY A 78 -2.66 0.69 -4.43
C GLY A 78 -2.12 2.08 -4.79
N TRP A 79 -1.24 2.63 -3.96
CA TRP A 79 -0.65 3.94 -4.23
C TRP A 79 0.28 3.91 -5.45
N LEU A 80 1.12 2.88 -5.60
CA LEU A 80 2.00 2.77 -6.77
C LEU A 80 1.20 2.58 -8.07
N ARG A 81 0.10 1.82 -8.04
CA ARG A 81 -0.83 1.73 -9.18
C ARG A 81 -1.48 3.08 -9.50
N HIS A 82 -1.84 3.87 -8.47
CA HIS A 82 -2.35 5.23 -8.64
C HIS A 82 -1.31 6.19 -9.28
N LEU A 83 -0.02 5.97 -9.02
CA LEU A 83 1.11 6.71 -9.62
C LEU A 83 1.55 6.17 -10.99
N ASP A 84 0.67 5.41 -11.65
CA ASP A 84 0.86 4.78 -12.97
C ASP A 84 2.01 3.77 -13.06
N VAL A 85 2.47 3.20 -11.94
CA VAL A 85 3.41 2.07 -11.97
C VAL A 85 2.70 0.85 -12.53
N ALA A 86 3.14 0.32 -13.67
CA ALA A 86 2.47 -0.81 -14.31
C ALA A 86 2.48 -2.06 -13.41
N GLU A 87 1.38 -2.82 -13.46
CA GLU A 87 1.14 -3.99 -12.61
C GLU A 87 2.21 -5.07 -12.75
N ASN A 88 2.80 -5.22 -13.93
CA ASN A 88 3.88 -6.17 -14.17
C ASN A 88 5.12 -5.89 -13.29
N HIS A 89 5.31 -4.67 -12.79
CA HIS A 89 6.39 -4.32 -11.85
C HIS A 89 6.09 -4.64 -10.39
N LEU A 90 4.87 -5.05 -10.03
CA LEU A 90 4.42 -5.16 -8.64
C LEU A 90 3.89 -6.55 -8.32
N ARG A 91 4.39 -7.18 -7.23
CA ARG A 91 3.86 -8.47 -6.75
C ARG A 91 3.65 -8.42 -5.24
N LEU A 92 2.46 -8.76 -4.80
CA LEU A 92 2.22 -9.11 -3.40
C LEU A 92 2.72 -10.54 -3.18
N ALA A 93 3.52 -10.75 -2.14
CA ALA A 93 4.10 -12.04 -1.81
C ALA A 93 3.93 -12.33 -0.32
N ILE A 94 3.51 -13.54 0.00
CA ILE A 94 3.56 -14.08 1.36
C ILE A 94 4.85 -14.91 1.47
N VAL A 95 5.73 -14.54 2.39
CA VAL A 95 7.02 -15.18 2.63
C VAL A 95 7.07 -15.79 4.04
N ASP A 96 7.99 -16.72 4.24
CA ASP A 96 8.35 -17.23 5.56
C ASP A 96 9.38 -16.31 6.22
N ASP A 97 8.98 -15.58 7.25
CA ASP A 97 9.91 -14.82 8.10
C ASP A 97 10.53 -15.75 9.13
N LEU A 98 11.67 -16.35 8.77
CA LEU A 98 12.40 -17.30 9.60
C LEU A 98 12.88 -16.70 10.93
N GLN A 99 12.98 -15.37 11.06
CA GLN A 99 13.40 -14.75 12.32
C GLN A 99 12.23 -14.62 13.31
N ARG A 100 11.01 -14.43 12.79
CA ARG A 100 9.79 -14.27 13.60
C ARG A 100 8.92 -15.52 13.66
N ASP A 101 9.34 -16.59 12.97
CA ASP A 101 8.64 -17.87 12.84
C ASP A 101 7.17 -17.69 12.44
N ARG A 102 6.93 -16.87 11.42
CA ARG A 102 5.58 -16.56 10.93
C ARG A 102 5.56 -16.22 9.44
N LYS A 103 4.39 -16.32 8.83
CA LYS A 103 4.14 -15.76 7.49
C LYS A 103 4.19 -14.24 7.55
N HIS A 104 4.70 -13.63 6.48
CA HIS A 104 4.78 -12.18 6.36
C HIS A 104 4.45 -11.75 4.93
N ALA A 105 3.55 -10.79 4.77
CA ALA A 105 3.23 -10.20 3.49
C ALA A 105 4.17 -9.04 3.16
N VAL A 106 4.65 -9.01 1.91
CA VAL A 106 5.53 -7.95 1.39
C VAL A 106 5.11 -7.56 -0.02
N LEU A 107 5.45 -6.33 -0.42
CA LEU A 107 5.36 -5.89 -1.82
C LEU A 107 6.73 -5.98 -2.47
N LEU A 108 6.83 -6.77 -3.52
CA LEU A 108 8.01 -6.86 -4.38
C LEU A 108 7.88 -5.86 -5.53
N LEU A 109 8.95 -5.12 -5.76
CA LEU A 109 9.13 -4.25 -6.93
C LEU A 109 10.11 -4.92 -7.89
N GLN A 110 9.67 -5.18 -9.12
CA GLN A 110 10.53 -5.64 -10.20
C GLN A 110 10.92 -4.43 -11.05
N ASP A 111 12.20 -4.09 -11.07
CA ASP A 111 12.74 -3.04 -11.93
C ASP A 111 13.45 -3.71 -13.11
N SER A 112 12.96 -3.52 -14.34
CA SER A 112 13.43 -4.22 -15.55
C SER A 112 14.87 -3.89 -15.96
N GLY A 113 15.58 -3.09 -15.16
CA GLY A 113 17.00 -2.75 -15.34
C GLY A 113 18.00 -3.70 -14.65
N ILE A 114 17.53 -4.79 -14.02
CA ILE A 114 18.35 -5.85 -13.40
C ILE A 114 17.87 -7.21 -13.88
#